data_AF-A0A968IAD0-F1
#
_entry.id   AF-A0A968IAD0-F1
#
_cell.length_a   1.000
_cell.length_b   1.000
_cell.length_c   1.000
_cell.angle_alpha   90.00
_cell.angle_beta   90.00
_cell.angle_gamma   90.00
#
_symmetry.space_group_name_H-M   'P 1'
#
loop_
_entity.id
_entity.type
_entity.pdbx_description
1 polymer ?
#
loop_
_entity_poly.entity_id
_entity_poly.type
_entity_poly.pdbx_seq_one_letter_code
_entity_poly.pdbx_strand_id
1 'polypeptide(L)'
;MGIGIEKIRFAILVQPISNAIASGTLQIHSENLLIQSTFGLGYSLIKGDIAPDFYQIQRATKKIETQKLGNKIRAYRLREQQTPGEGDCLETYLLSANEQESYSLDENSIGQLIALSERLAQKQPSFSAFAWTIFPTSQLYITQGFKAIVRQAPPLGLAAKTTLMKSQPLLTGISASAGQAIGSAYAIADEDYLSAMPTGSILIANTINLNWLPWLNKQQE
;
A
#
# COMPACT_ATOMS: atom_id res chain seq x y z
N MET A 1 -23.10 9.61 -7.05
CA MET A 1 -22.90 10.52 -8.19
C MET A 1 -21.66 10.07 -8.94
N GLY A 2 -21.77 9.79 -10.24
CA GLY A 2 -20.64 9.43 -11.10
C GLY A 2 -20.33 10.55 -12.10
N ILE A 3 -19.07 10.70 -12.47
CA ILE A 3 -18.65 11.57 -13.57
C ILE A 3 -18.76 10.73 -14.85
N GLY A 4 -19.53 11.19 -15.84
CA GLY A 4 -19.62 10.53 -17.15
C GLY A 4 -18.27 10.56 -17.86
N ILE A 5 -17.87 9.44 -18.48
CA ILE A 5 -16.55 9.29 -19.10
C ILE A 5 -16.32 10.30 -20.23
N GLU A 6 -17.39 10.72 -20.91
CA GLU A 6 -17.40 11.74 -21.95
C GLU A 6 -16.98 13.13 -21.44
N LYS A 7 -17.02 13.34 -20.12
CA LYS A 7 -16.62 14.59 -19.47
C LYS A 7 -15.18 14.55 -18.94
N ILE A 8 -14.53 13.39 -19.00
CA ILE A 8 -13.15 13.21 -18.52
C ILE A 8 -12.19 13.57 -19.64
N ARG A 9 -11.34 14.57 -19.41
CA ARG A 9 -10.22 14.90 -20.30
C ARG A 9 -8.97 14.21 -19.79
N PHE A 10 -8.53 13.17 -20.50
CA PHE A 10 -7.31 12.45 -20.16
C PHE A 10 -6.09 13.27 -20.58
N ALA A 11 -5.11 13.32 -19.69
CA ALA A 11 -3.76 13.77 -20.01
C ALA A 11 -2.83 12.56 -19.94
N ILE A 12 -1.87 12.49 -20.86
CA ILE A 12 -0.83 11.47 -20.85
C ILE A 12 0.44 12.13 -20.31
N LEU A 13 0.93 11.62 -19.17
CA LEU A 13 2.22 12.01 -18.61
C LEU A 13 3.22 10.91 -18.92
N VAL A 14 4.29 11.25 -19.64
CA VAL A 14 5.41 10.34 -19.91
C VAL A 14 6.55 10.69 -18.95
N GLN A 15 6.96 9.72 -18.13
CA GLN A 15 8.09 9.86 -17.20
C GLN A 15 9.16 8.82 -17.51
N PRO A 16 10.45 9.20 -17.50
CA PRO A 16 11.53 8.23 -17.59
C PRO A 16 11.52 7.33 -16.36
N ILE A 17 11.75 6.03 -16.58
CA ILE A 17 11.85 5.01 -15.55
C ILE A 17 13.17 4.25 -15.70
N SER A 18 13.79 3.91 -14.58
CA SER A 18 15.00 3.08 -14.51
C SER A 18 14.85 2.06 -13.39
N ASN A 19 15.72 1.05 -13.38
CA ASN A 19 15.77 0.08 -12.28
C ASN A 19 16.04 0.77 -10.95
N ALA A 20 15.43 0.25 -9.89
CA ALA A 20 15.52 0.78 -8.54
C ALA A 20 16.24 -0.22 -7.61
N ILE A 21 16.95 0.32 -6.62
CA ILE A 21 17.48 -0.47 -5.50
C ILE A 21 16.31 -0.82 -4.57
N ALA A 22 15.54 0.20 -4.18
CA ALA A 22 14.38 0.07 -3.31
C ALA A 22 13.31 1.09 -3.69
N SER A 23 12.06 0.75 -3.40
CA SER A 23 10.91 1.64 -3.59
C SER A 23 9.95 1.47 -2.43
N GLY A 24 9.06 2.45 -2.25
CA GLY A 24 8.16 2.42 -1.13
C GLY A 24 7.10 3.50 -1.13
N THR A 25 6.36 3.52 -0.03
CA THR A 25 5.43 4.60 0.30
C THR A 25 5.77 5.19 1.66
N LEU A 26 5.45 6.46 1.83
CA LEU A 26 5.53 7.15 3.11
C LEU A 26 4.20 7.85 3.37
N GLN A 27 3.63 7.65 4.55
CA GLN A 27 2.47 8.38 5.05
C GLN A 27 2.89 9.33 6.16
N ILE A 28 2.35 10.56 6.11
CA ILE A 28 2.60 11.64 7.05
C ILE A 28 1.36 11.81 7.92
N HIS A 29 1.42 11.36 9.17
CA HIS A 29 0.41 11.62 10.18
C HIS A 29 0.84 12.78 11.09
N SER A 30 -0.01 13.17 12.04
CA SER A 30 0.32 14.26 12.98
C SER A 30 1.53 13.93 13.84
N GLU A 31 1.53 12.73 14.45
CA GLU A 31 2.56 12.30 15.41
C GLU A 31 3.63 11.42 14.80
N ASN A 32 3.30 10.63 13.79
CA ASN A 32 4.21 9.63 13.23
C ASN A 32 4.29 9.66 11.70
N LEU A 33 5.36 9.06 11.18
CA LEU A 33 5.53 8.70 9.79
C LEU A 33 5.45 7.18 9.68
N LEU A 34 4.72 6.69 8.69
CA LEU A 34 4.68 5.28 8.36
C LEU A 34 5.39 5.07 7.03
N ILE A 35 6.43 4.25 7.02
CA ILE A 35 7.19 3.90 5.82
C ILE A 35 6.97 2.43 5.53
N GLN A 36 6.63 2.13 4.28
CA GLN A 36 6.69 0.79 3.73
C GLN A 36 7.74 0.73 2.63
N SER A 37 8.58 -0.31 2.63
CA SER A 37 9.63 -0.46 1.64
C SER A 37 9.79 -1.89 1.12
N THR A 38 10.27 -2.00 -0.11
CA THR A 38 10.61 -3.24 -0.80
C THR A 38 11.82 -3.02 -1.70
N PHE A 39 12.52 -4.10 -2.06
CA PHE A 39 13.53 -4.06 -3.11
C PHE A 39 12.91 -3.87 -4.50
N GLY A 40 13.69 -3.29 -5.41
CA GLY A 40 13.29 -3.09 -6.80
C GLY A 40 12.25 -1.98 -6.99
N LEU A 41 11.53 -2.06 -8.11
CA LEU A 41 10.42 -1.18 -8.43
C LEU A 41 9.23 -1.46 -7.49
N GLY A 42 8.49 -0.41 -7.10
CA GLY A 42 7.36 -0.48 -6.15
C GLY A 42 6.13 -1.28 -6.61
N TYR A 43 6.22 -2.07 -7.68
CA TYR A 43 5.12 -2.85 -8.23
C TYR A 43 4.63 -3.96 -7.30
N SER A 44 5.50 -4.55 -6.47
CA SER A 44 5.10 -5.58 -5.50
C SER A 44 4.15 -5.02 -4.43
N LEU A 45 4.34 -3.75 -4.03
CA LEU A 45 3.42 -3.05 -3.13
C LEU A 45 2.04 -2.83 -3.77
N ILE A 46 2.01 -2.52 -5.06
CA ILE A 46 0.78 -2.32 -5.82
C ILE A 46 0.04 -3.64 -6.00
N LYS A 47 0.78 -4.73 -6.24
CA LYS A 47 0.23 -6.08 -6.42
C LYS A 47 -0.17 -6.74 -5.10
N GLY A 48 0.34 -6.26 -3.97
CA GLY A 48 0.06 -6.83 -2.64
C GLY A 48 0.57 -8.25 -2.49
N ASP A 49 1.62 -8.62 -3.23
CA ASP A 49 2.11 -9.98 -3.34
C ASP A 49 3.31 -10.31 -2.42
N ILE A 50 3.77 -9.31 -1.68
CA ILE A 50 4.78 -9.40 -0.63
C ILE A 50 4.29 -8.68 0.61
N ALA A 51 4.87 -9.01 1.77
CA ALA A 51 4.76 -8.18 2.96
C ALA A 51 5.97 -7.23 2.98
N PRO A 52 5.78 -5.91 2.93
CA PRO A 52 6.90 -4.97 2.90
C PRO A 52 7.56 -4.82 4.26
N ASP A 53 8.78 -4.31 4.26
CA ASP A 53 9.37 -3.80 5.50
C ASP A 53 8.55 -2.61 5.99
N PHE A 54 8.46 -2.46 7.30
CA PHE A 54 7.64 -1.43 7.92
C PHE A 54 8.43 -0.67 8.98
N TYR A 55 8.30 0.66 8.94
CA TYR A 55 8.89 1.56 9.92
C TYR A 55 7.84 2.55 10.41
N GLN A 56 7.73 2.69 11.72
CA GLN A 56 7.00 3.77 12.36
C GLN A 56 8.00 4.71 13.02
N ILE A 57 7.95 5.98 12.66
CA ILE A 57 8.89 7.00 13.14
C ILE A 57 8.10 8.08 13.87
N GLN A 58 8.51 8.39 15.10
CA GLN A 58 7.96 9.53 15.83
C GLN A 58 8.48 10.83 15.22
N ARG A 59 7.57 11.71 14.78
CA ARG A 59 7.95 12.93 14.05
C ARG A 59 8.73 13.92 14.91
N ALA A 60 8.33 14.09 16.17
CA ALA A 60 8.96 15.04 17.07
C ALA A 60 10.43 14.69 17.37
N THR A 61 10.75 13.41 17.54
CA THR A 61 12.09 12.95 17.92
C THR A 61 12.90 12.39 16.75
N LYS A 62 12.25 12.13 15.61
CA LYS A 62 12.81 11.45 14.42
C LYS A 62 13.35 10.05 14.71
N LYS A 63 12.89 9.43 15.80
CA LYS A 63 13.30 8.09 16.22
C LYS A 63 12.36 7.04 15.64
N ILE A 64 12.94 5.91 15.24
CA ILE A 64 12.19 4.72 14.85
C ILE A 64 11.60 4.10 16.12
N GLU A 65 10.27 4.06 16.22
CA GLU A 65 9.54 3.43 17.32
C GLU A 65 9.28 1.95 17.05
N THR A 66 9.06 1.60 15.79
CA THR A 66 8.79 0.22 15.36
C THR A 66 9.47 -0.01 14.04
N GLN A 67 10.14 -1.16 13.95
CA GLN A 67 10.76 -1.67 12.74
C GLN A 67 10.39 -3.13 12.60
N LYS A 68 9.83 -3.52 11.44
CA LYS A 68 9.42 -4.90 11.18
C LYS A 68 9.93 -5.32 9.81
N LEU A 69 10.65 -6.43 9.78
CA LEU A 69 11.09 -7.07 8.55
C LEU A 69 9.89 -7.68 7.83
N GLY A 70 9.74 -7.35 6.56
CA GLY A 70 8.71 -7.88 5.68
C GLY A 70 9.14 -9.19 5.02
N ASN A 71 8.16 -10.01 4.67
CA ASN A 71 8.36 -11.20 3.83
C ASN A 71 8.38 -10.81 2.34
N LYS A 72 9.58 -10.57 1.81
CA LYS A 72 9.83 -10.04 0.46
C LYS A 72 10.40 -11.13 -0.45
N ILE A 73 9.58 -12.09 -0.87
CA ILE A 73 10.08 -13.22 -1.70
C ILE A 73 10.48 -12.84 -3.13
N ARG A 74 9.97 -11.71 -3.65
CA ARG A 74 10.16 -11.28 -5.03
C ARG A 74 10.17 -9.76 -5.17
N ALA A 75 10.76 -9.29 -6.25
CA ALA A 75 10.83 -7.90 -6.62
C ALA A 75 10.66 -7.72 -8.13
N TYR A 76 10.55 -6.46 -8.56
CA TYR A 76 10.28 -6.09 -9.94
C TYR A 76 11.39 -5.20 -10.49
N ARG A 77 11.75 -5.41 -11.75
CA ARG A 77 12.72 -4.58 -12.49
C ARG A 77 12.35 -4.49 -13.96
N LEU A 78 12.99 -3.58 -14.67
CA LEU A 78 12.94 -3.47 -16.12
C LEU A 78 13.80 -4.56 -16.74
N ARG A 79 13.28 -5.18 -17.80
CA ARG A 79 14.02 -6.14 -18.63
C ARG A 79 15.18 -5.43 -19.35
N GLU A 80 16.34 -6.07 -19.37
CA GLU A 80 17.55 -5.55 -20.03
C GLU A 80 17.43 -5.50 -21.55
N GLN A 81 16.80 -6.51 -22.17
CA GLN A 81 16.55 -6.58 -23.61
C GLN A 81 15.12 -6.13 -23.92
N GLN A 82 14.99 -4.87 -24.31
CA GLN A 82 13.72 -4.30 -24.79
C GLN A 82 13.73 -4.33 -26.32
N THR A 83 12.91 -5.18 -26.94
CA THR A 83 12.54 -5.00 -28.34
C THR A 83 11.42 -3.95 -28.41
N PRO A 84 11.61 -2.83 -29.12
CA PRO A 84 10.56 -1.82 -29.24
C PRO A 84 9.28 -2.42 -29.81
N GLY A 85 8.18 -2.37 -29.04
CA GLY A 85 6.87 -2.86 -29.45
C GLY A 85 6.56 -4.33 -29.10
N GLU A 86 7.46 -5.05 -28.43
CA GLU A 86 7.27 -6.45 -28.06
C GLU A 86 7.39 -6.70 -26.55
N GLY A 87 6.31 -7.19 -25.95
CA GLY A 87 6.30 -7.73 -24.59
C GLY A 87 6.20 -6.70 -23.45
N ASP A 88 6.00 -7.22 -22.23
CA ASP A 88 6.04 -6.43 -21.00
C ASP A 88 7.48 -6.04 -20.68
N CYS A 89 7.73 -4.74 -20.49
CA CYS A 89 9.05 -4.22 -20.12
C CYS A 89 9.37 -4.49 -18.64
N LEU A 90 8.37 -4.88 -17.86
CA LEU A 90 8.49 -5.27 -16.47
C LEU A 90 8.79 -6.77 -16.35
N GLU A 91 9.75 -7.13 -15.51
CA GLU A 91 10.03 -8.51 -15.13
C GLU A 91 10.04 -8.69 -13.62
N THR A 92 9.64 -9.89 -13.18
CA THR A 92 9.67 -10.31 -11.78
C THR A 92 10.91 -11.17 -11.56
N TYR A 93 11.60 -10.98 -10.43
CA TYR A 93 12.72 -11.82 -10.03
C TYR A 93 12.61 -12.20 -8.55
N LEU A 94 13.20 -13.34 -8.21
CA LEU A 94 13.27 -13.81 -6.82
C LEU A 94 14.41 -13.09 -6.10
N LEU A 95 14.13 -12.67 -4.87
CA LEU A 95 15.15 -12.10 -4.00
C LEU A 95 16.00 -13.24 -3.40
N SER A 96 17.30 -13.01 -3.26
CA SER A 96 18.20 -13.95 -2.58
C SER A 96 17.81 -14.11 -1.10
N ALA A 97 18.19 -15.22 -0.46
CA ALA A 97 17.89 -15.44 0.96
C ALA A 97 18.36 -14.27 1.85
N ASN A 98 19.54 -13.72 1.56
CA ASN A 98 20.08 -12.58 2.28
C ASN A 98 19.23 -11.31 2.09
N GLU A 99 18.71 -11.06 0.89
CA GLU A 99 17.79 -9.93 0.65
C GLU A 99 16.45 -10.13 1.36
N GLN A 100 15.93 -11.37 1.40
CA GLN A 100 14.69 -11.67 2.11
C GLN A 100 14.82 -11.44 3.62
N GLU A 101 15.99 -11.76 4.18
CA GLU A 101 16.32 -11.60 5.61
C GLU A 101 16.83 -10.21 5.99
N SER A 102 16.94 -9.28 5.02
CA SER A 102 17.43 -7.92 5.25
C SER A 102 16.39 -6.85 4.97
N TYR A 103 16.58 -5.71 5.63
CA TYR A 103 15.81 -4.51 5.38
C TYR A 103 16.21 -3.89 4.05
N SER A 104 15.22 -3.46 3.26
CA SER A 104 15.48 -2.81 1.96
C SER A 104 15.98 -1.37 2.08
N LEU A 105 16.05 -0.83 3.30
CA LEU A 105 16.50 0.53 3.60
C LEU A 105 17.59 0.49 4.67
N ASP A 106 18.61 1.33 4.47
CA ASP A 106 19.60 1.65 5.49
C ASP A 106 19.18 2.88 6.30
N GLU A 107 19.89 3.14 7.40
CA GLU A 107 19.61 4.27 8.30
C GLU A 107 19.71 5.63 7.57
N ASN A 108 20.64 5.75 6.62
CA ASN A 108 20.81 6.96 5.82
C ASN A 108 19.57 7.24 4.95
N SER A 109 19.07 6.23 4.25
CA SER A 109 17.88 6.34 3.41
C SER A 109 16.64 6.69 4.25
N ILE A 110 16.51 6.11 5.44
CA ILE A 110 15.44 6.44 6.38
C ILE A 110 15.54 7.91 6.81
N GLY A 111 16.75 8.39 7.15
CA GLY A 111 17.00 9.80 7.47
C GLY A 111 16.63 10.75 6.33
N GLN A 112 16.97 10.40 5.09
CA GLN A 112 16.59 11.16 3.90
C GLN A 112 15.07 11.21 3.70
N LEU A 113 14.36 10.09 3.91
CA LEU A 113 12.90 10.03 3.83
C LEU A 113 12.23 10.91 4.89
N ILE A 114 12.73 10.90 6.13
CA ILE A 114 12.25 11.78 7.20
C ILE A 114 12.42 13.24 6.77
N ALA A 115 13.61 13.64 6.33
CA ALA A 115 13.88 15.01 5.91
C ALA A 115 13.01 15.45 4.72
N LEU A 116 12.80 14.57 3.74
CA LEU A 116 11.92 14.83 2.60
C LEU A 116 10.46 14.98 3.03
N SER A 117 9.99 14.17 3.97
CA SER A 117 8.61 14.26 4.47
C SER A 117 8.33 15.61 5.14
N GLU A 118 9.28 16.13 5.93
CA GLU A 118 9.15 17.44 6.58
C GLU A 118 9.14 18.57 5.56
N ARG A 119 10.06 18.53 4.59
CA ARG A 119 10.12 19.51 3.51
C ARG A 119 8.86 19.47 2.64
N LEU A 120 8.31 18.29 2.38
CA LEU A 120 7.08 18.14 1.61
C LEU A 120 5.88 18.69 2.40
N ALA A 121 5.77 18.38 3.70
CA ALA A 121 4.71 18.90 4.55
C ALA A 121 4.72 20.43 4.62
N GLN A 122 5.90 21.06 4.61
CA GLN A 122 6.03 22.52 4.57
C GLN A 122 5.63 23.13 3.21
N LYS A 123 6.07 22.51 2.10
CA LYS A 123 5.86 23.06 0.76
C LYS A 123 4.51 22.74 0.15
N GLN A 124 3.96 21.59 0.49
CA GLN A 124 2.68 21.10 -0.03
C GLN A 124 1.88 20.40 1.07
N PRO A 125 1.25 21.18 1.98
CA PRO A 125 0.49 20.65 3.11
C PRO A 125 -0.72 19.79 2.71
N SER A 126 -1.15 19.87 1.45
CA SER A 126 -2.24 19.06 0.90
C SER A 126 -1.84 17.59 0.69
N PHE A 127 -0.54 17.28 0.63
CA PHE A 127 -0.05 15.91 0.54
C PHE A 127 0.17 15.33 1.94
N SER A 128 -0.46 14.19 2.20
CA SER A 128 -0.29 13.43 3.43
C SER A 128 0.34 12.07 3.20
N ALA A 129 0.70 11.74 1.96
CA ALA A 129 1.51 10.58 1.63
C ALA A 129 2.20 10.75 0.27
N PHE A 130 3.24 9.96 0.02
CA PHE A 130 3.93 9.91 -1.26
C PHE A 130 4.58 8.55 -1.52
N ALA A 131 4.73 8.21 -2.80
CA ALA A 131 5.55 7.11 -3.27
C ALA A 131 6.96 7.61 -3.59
N TRP A 132 7.94 6.76 -3.33
CA TRP A 132 9.36 7.08 -3.51
C TRP A 132 10.14 5.91 -4.09
N THR A 133 11.28 6.24 -4.70
CA THR A 133 12.19 5.27 -5.32
C THR A 133 13.64 5.71 -5.11
N ILE A 134 14.51 4.76 -4.81
CA ILE A 134 15.97 4.93 -4.75
C ILE A 134 16.57 4.27 -6.00
N PHE A 135 17.20 5.07 -6.85
CA PHE A 135 17.88 4.57 -8.05
C PHE A 135 19.33 4.13 -7.73
N PRO A 136 19.99 3.39 -8.63
CA PRO A 136 21.39 2.97 -8.50
C PRO A 136 22.39 4.08 -8.22
N THR A 137 22.06 5.34 -8.56
CA THR A 137 22.84 6.53 -8.18
C THR A 137 22.77 6.85 -6.67
N SER A 138 22.09 6.02 -5.87
CA SER A 138 21.77 6.23 -4.44
C SER A 138 20.97 7.51 -4.17
N GLN A 139 20.31 8.04 -5.21
CA GLN A 139 19.48 9.22 -5.09
C GLN A 139 18.02 8.83 -4.93
N LEU A 140 17.37 9.45 -3.94
CA LEU A 140 15.97 9.27 -3.62
C LEU A 140 15.09 10.25 -4.39
N TYR A 141 14.05 9.73 -5.03
CA TYR A 141 13.06 10.50 -5.77
C TYR A 141 11.66 10.27 -5.23
N ILE A 142 10.87 11.34 -5.18
CA ILE A 142 9.42 11.25 -5.00
C ILE A 142 8.82 11.03 -6.38
N THR A 143 8.10 9.92 -6.57
CA THR A 143 7.51 9.55 -7.85
C THR A 143 6.06 10.01 -7.95
N GLN A 144 5.32 9.96 -6.83
CA GLN A 144 3.92 10.40 -6.76
C GLN A 144 3.62 10.99 -5.38
N GLY A 145 2.83 12.06 -5.33
CA GLY A 145 2.31 12.64 -4.09
C GLY A 145 0.80 12.55 -4.06
N PHE A 146 0.22 12.22 -2.91
CA PHE A 146 -1.21 12.07 -2.76
C PHE A 146 -1.70 12.52 -1.39
N LYS A 147 -2.99 12.85 -1.34
CA LYS A 147 -3.70 13.08 -0.09
C LYS A 147 -4.25 11.74 0.38
N ALA A 148 -3.63 11.17 1.42
CA ALA A 148 -4.18 10.00 2.09
C ALA A 148 -5.58 10.33 2.61
N ILE A 149 -6.57 9.52 2.22
CA ILE A 149 -7.93 9.60 2.74
C ILE A 149 -7.93 8.89 4.09
N VAL A 150 -7.57 9.61 5.14
CA VAL A 150 -7.75 9.12 6.51
C VAL A 150 -9.23 9.28 6.84
N ARG A 151 -10.03 8.21 6.68
CA ARG A 151 -11.32 8.15 7.35
C ARG A 151 -11.05 8.08 8.84
N GLN A 152 -11.26 9.19 9.54
CA GLN A 152 -11.33 9.16 11.00
C GLN A 152 -12.43 8.15 11.35
N ALA A 153 -12.07 7.13 12.14
CA ALA A 153 -13.09 6.32 12.77
C ALA A 153 -14.04 7.29 13.50
N PRO A 154 -15.37 7.17 13.34
CA PRO A 154 -16.27 7.95 14.16
C PRO A 154 -15.84 7.77 15.62
N PRO A 155 -15.87 8.85 16.45
CA PRO A 155 -15.57 8.71 17.86
C PRO A 155 -16.38 7.53 18.40
N LEU A 156 -15.76 6.67 19.24
CA LEU A 156 -16.44 5.57 19.94
C LEU A 156 -17.55 6.19 20.82
N GLY A 157 -18.66 6.51 20.19
CA GLY A 157 -19.79 7.24 20.72
C GLY A 157 -21.04 6.53 20.24
N LEU A 158 -21.05 5.22 20.45
CA LEU A 158 -22.18 4.29 20.53
C LEU A 158 -21.51 2.94 20.78
N ALA A 159 -21.43 2.56 22.05
CA ALA A 159 -20.99 1.24 22.45
C ALA A 159 -21.89 0.19 21.79
N ALA A 160 -21.49 -0.30 20.61
CA ALA A 160 -21.86 -1.63 20.18
C ALA A 160 -21.33 -2.55 21.29
N LYS A 161 -22.26 -3.20 22.01
CA LYS A 161 -21.99 -4.10 23.13
C LYS A 161 -20.81 -4.99 22.77
N THR A 162 -19.64 -4.66 23.32
CA THR A 162 -18.40 -5.31 22.99
C THR A 162 -18.39 -6.60 23.79
N THR A 163 -18.88 -7.68 23.21
CA THR A 163 -18.47 -9.01 23.65
C THR A 163 -17.02 -9.14 23.20
N LEU A 164 -16.10 -8.65 24.02
CA LEU A 164 -14.66 -8.93 23.91
C LEU A 164 -14.52 -10.45 23.99
N MET A 165 -14.50 -11.12 22.84
CA MET A 165 -14.08 -12.51 22.80
C MET A 165 -12.62 -12.54 23.24
N LYS A 166 -12.36 -13.11 24.42
CA LYS A 166 -11.02 -13.33 25.00
C LYS A 166 -10.19 -14.36 24.22
N SER A 167 -10.54 -14.66 22.97
CA SER A 167 -9.82 -15.61 22.13
C SER A 167 -8.69 -14.92 21.38
N GLN A 168 -7.54 -15.59 21.30
CA GLN A 168 -6.48 -15.19 20.37
C GLN A 168 -7.05 -15.17 18.94
N PRO A 169 -6.70 -14.15 18.13
CA PRO A 169 -7.16 -14.10 16.75
C PRO A 169 -6.62 -15.30 15.96
N LEU A 170 -7.50 -15.98 15.20
CA LEU A 170 -7.09 -17.09 14.33
C LEU A 170 -6.19 -16.59 13.19
N LEU A 171 -6.50 -15.41 12.65
CA LEU A 171 -5.76 -14.75 11.57
C LEU A 171 -5.68 -13.26 11.87
N THR A 172 -4.56 -12.65 11.48
CA THR A 172 -4.35 -11.19 11.53
C THR A 172 -3.92 -10.70 10.16
N GLY A 173 -4.40 -9.52 9.77
CA GLY A 173 -4.05 -8.88 8.51
C GLY A 173 -3.72 -7.40 8.69
N ILE A 174 -3.56 -6.70 7.57
CA ILE A 174 -3.36 -5.26 7.56
C ILE A 174 -4.73 -4.58 7.76
N SER A 175 -4.77 -3.61 8.67
CA SER A 175 -5.97 -2.81 8.92
C SER A 175 -6.22 -1.83 7.78
N ALA A 176 -6.89 -2.29 6.71
CA ALA A 176 -7.19 -1.48 5.53
C ALA A 176 -8.31 -0.45 5.75
N SER A 177 -9.27 -0.74 6.64
CA SER A 177 -10.37 0.16 6.99
C SER A 177 -10.75 -0.03 8.45
N ALA A 178 -11.11 1.06 9.13
CA ALA A 178 -11.66 1.01 10.48
C ALA A 178 -13.11 0.48 10.44
N GLY A 179 -13.46 -0.35 11.43
CA GLY A 179 -14.80 -0.89 11.60
C GLY A 179 -14.79 -2.28 12.23
N GLN A 180 -15.96 -2.77 12.61
CA GLN A 180 -16.19 -4.14 13.04
C GLN A 180 -17.34 -4.73 12.23
N ALA A 181 -17.14 -5.92 11.67
CA ALA A 181 -18.16 -6.65 10.92
C ALA A 181 -18.30 -8.07 11.50
N ILE A 182 -19.53 -8.55 11.55
CA ILE A 182 -19.87 -9.93 11.95
C ILE A 182 -20.85 -10.45 10.90
N GLY A 183 -20.52 -11.57 10.27
CA GLY A 183 -21.33 -12.17 9.22
C GLY A 183 -20.79 -13.52 8.81
N SER A 184 -21.58 -14.27 8.04
CA SER A 184 -21.15 -15.54 7.46
C SER A 184 -20.00 -15.31 6.47
N ALA A 185 -18.95 -16.10 6.57
CA ALA A 185 -17.80 -16.01 5.68
C ALA A 185 -18.11 -16.70 4.33
N TYR A 186 -17.92 -15.99 3.22
CA TYR A 186 -18.04 -16.50 1.86
C TYR A 186 -16.72 -16.34 1.12
N ALA A 187 -16.03 -17.45 0.90
CA ALA A 187 -14.78 -17.49 0.16
C ALA A 187 -15.06 -17.66 -1.33
N ILE A 188 -14.61 -16.70 -2.13
CA ILE A 188 -14.90 -16.64 -3.56
C ILE A 188 -13.60 -16.46 -4.35
N ALA A 189 -13.41 -17.30 -5.35
CA ALA A 189 -12.27 -17.22 -6.28
C ALA A 189 -12.64 -16.50 -7.58
N ASP A 190 -13.92 -16.49 -7.96
CA ASP A 190 -14.41 -15.97 -9.25
C ASP A 190 -15.65 -15.08 -9.08
N GLU A 191 -15.79 -14.11 -9.98
CA GLU A 191 -16.82 -13.07 -9.96
C GLU A 191 -18.24 -13.63 -10.11
N ASP A 192 -18.40 -14.75 -10.80
CA ASP A 192 -19.70 -15.36 -11.08
C ASP A 192 -20.52 -15.63 -9.81
N TYR A 193 -19.84 -15.93 -8.71
CA TYR A 193 -20.45 -16.25 -7.42
C TYR A 193 -20.80 -15.02 -6.57
N LEU A 194 -20.36 -13.80 -6.94
CA LEU A 194 -20.72 -12.58 -6.21
C LEU A 194 -22.23 -12.31 -6.27
N SER A 195 -22.86 -12.69 -7.38
CA SER A 195 -24.29 -12.48 -7.60
C SER A 195 -25.17 -13.29 -6.63
N ALA A 196 -24.68 -14.45 -6.19
CA ALA A 196 -25.36 -15.36 -5.27
C ALA A 196 -25.04 -15.07 -3.80
N MET A 197 -24.17 -14.10 -3.51
CA MET A 197 -23.72 -13.83 -2.16
C MET A 197 -24.82 -13.14 -1.33
N PRO A 198 -25.19 -13.69 -0.16
CA PRO A 198 -26.20 -13.07 0.71
C PRO A 198 -25.76 -11.70 1.22
N THR A 199 -26.72 -10.80 1.45
CA THR A 199 -26.48 -9.51 2.12
C THR A 199 -26.02 -9.71 3.56
N GLY A 200 -25.09 -8.87 4.03
CA GLY A 200 -24.53 -8.92 5.39
C GLY A 200 -23.48 -10.01 5.60
N SER A 201 -22.93 -10.58 4.53
CA SER A 201 -21.89 -11.61 4.59
C SER A 201 -20.48 -11.01 4.48
N ILE A 202 -19.48 -11.74 5.00
CA ILE A 202 -18.07 -11.35 4.91
C ILE A 202 -17.46 -12.00 3.67
N LEU A 203 -17.13 -11.19 2.67
CA LEU A 203 -16.41 -11.62 1.47
C LEU A 203 -14.94 -11.92 1.78
N ILE A 204 -14.49 -13.12 1.41
CA ILE A 204 -13.09 -13.53 1.43
C ILE A 204 -12.67 -13.84 -0.01
N ALA A 205 -11.64 -13.17 -0.51
CA ALA A 205 -11.14 -13.37 -1.86
C ALA A 205 -9.62 -13.14 -1.90
N ASN A 206 -8.96 -13.72 -2.91
CA ASN A 206 -7.53 -13.51 -3.12
C ASN A 206 -7.22 -12.06 -3.49
N THR A 207 -8.02 -11.47 -4.37
CA THR A 207 -7.91 -10.08 -4.83
C THR A 207 -9.30 -9.52 -5.09
N ILE A 208 -9.50 -8.23 -4.82
CA ILE A 208 -10.73 -7.52 -5.14
C ILE A 208 -10.49 -6.67 -6.39
N ASN A 209 -11.25 -6.92 -7.46
CA ASN A 209 -11.20 -6.15 -8.70
C ASN A 209 -12.18 -4.97 -8.68
N LEU A 210 -11.89 -3.92 -9.48
CA LEU A 210 -12.72 -2.70 -9.50
C LEU A 210 -14.17 -2.95 -9.94
N ASN A 211 -14.40 -3.94 -10.80
CA ASN A 211 -15.74 -4.34 -11.22
C ASN A 211 -16.58 -4.98 -10.09
N TRP A 212 -15.96 -5.38 -8.97
CA TRP A 212 -16.66 -5.94 -7.81
C TRP A 212 -17.26 -4.86 -6.88
N LEU A 213 -16.87 -3.59 -7.05
CA LEU A 213 -17.33 -2.47 -6.20
C LEU A 213 -18.86 -2.35 -6.04
N PRO A 214 -19.69 -2.54 -7.10
CA PRO A 214 -21.14 -2.48 -6.95
C PRO A 214 -21.70 -3.52 -5.96
N TRP A 215 -21.07 -4.68 -5.87
CA TRP A 215 -21.47 -5.77 -4.97
C TRP A 215 -21.02 -5.52 -3.54
N LEU A 216 -19.84 -4.92 -3.34
CA LEU A 216 -19.35 -4.55 -2.02
C LEU A 216 -20.23 -3.52 -1.32
N ASN A 217 -20.81 -2.57 -2.05
CA ASN A 217 -21.75 -1.60 -1.47
C ASN A 217 -23.03 -2.28 -0.95
N LYS A 218 -23.49 -3.36 -1.58
CA LYS A 218 -24.67 -4.12 -1.10
C LYS A 218 -24.42 -4.85 0.21
N GLN A 219 -23.16 -5.02 0.62
CA GLN A 219 -22.82 -5.73 1.86
C GLN A 219 -22.76 -4.81 3.09
N GLN A 220 -23.00 -3.51 2.93
CA GLN A 220 -23.03 -2.54 4.02
C GLN A 220 -24.45 -2.18 4.49
N GLU A 221 -25.49 -2.72 3.83
CA GLU A 221 -26.90 -2.62 4.21
C GLU A 221 -27.32 -3.78 5.11
#